data_AF-A0A8T0GBD8-F1
#
_entry.id   AF-A0A8T0GBD8-F1
#
_cell.length_a   1.000
_cell.length_b   1.000
_cell.length_c   1.000
_cell.angle_alpha   90.00
_cell.angle_beta   90.00
_cell.angle_gamma   90.00
#
_symmetry.space_group_name_H-M   'P 1'
#
loop_
_entity.id
_entity.type
_entity.pdbx_description
1 polymer ?
#
loop_
_entity_poly.entity_id
_entity_poly.type
_entity_poly.pdbx_seq_one_letter_code
_entity_poly.pdbx_strand_id
1 'polypeptide(L)'
;MEVIREKQAMRDWSRAQRKAGERVALVPTMGYLHEGHLSLVREAKLHATKVVVSVYVNPSQFAPGEDLSTYPRDFEGDLEKLKPLGVDAIFNPFDLYVRDSSASKPDEQKVVTSPGKALKQEESGHETWIRVERLEKPLCGNDRPIFFRGVATVVAKLFNIVEPDVAVFGKKDYQQWRIIRRMVRDLDFGVEIIGCPLLREEDGLAMSSRNVRLSAAERQDALSISRSLREVEDAVRLGEVDATVLEQRVHKAITSAGGQVDYAKIVDQETLLEVKTIEFPVVFAVAARFGSVRLLDNIELQPPVLPQRKSAPSSDPQLGQEIVFF
;
A
#
# COMPACT_ATOMS: atom_id res chain seq x y z
N MET A 1 -14.55 -11.91 17.08
CA MET A 1 -14.22 -10.55 16.63
C MET A 1 -14.36 -9.59 17.80
N GLU A 2 -13.26 -9.34 18.50
CA GLU A 2 -13.17 -8.37 19.59
C GLU A 2 -12.84 -6.97 19.03
N VAL A 3 -13.47 -5.91 19.54
CA VAL A 3 -13.13 -4.54 19.15
C VAL A 3 -12.28 -3.91 20.26
N ILE A 4 -11.03 -3.58 19.93
CA ILE A 4 -10.04 -3.06 20.86
C ILE A 4 -9.70 -1.63 20.47
N ARG A 5 -9.80 -0.69 21.43
CA ARG A 5 -9.51 0.73 21.21
C ARG A 5 -8.23 1.20 21.88
N GLU A 6 -7.91 0.63 23.04
CA GLU A 6 -6.75 1.04 23.83
C GLU A 6 -5.46 0.37 23.35
N LYS A 7 -4.38 1.16 23.26
CA LYS A 7 -3.07 0.68 22.80
C LYS A 7 -2.54 -0.45 23.68
N GLN A 8 -2.71 -0.33 25.00
CA GLN A 8 -2.24 -1.35 25.93
C GLN A 8 -3.07 -2.64 25.84
N ALA A 9 -4.40 -2.53 25.75
CA ALA A 9 -5.26 -3.70 25.56
C ALA A 9 -4.93 -4.46 24.27
N MET A 10 -4.58 -3.75 23.18
CA MET A 10 -4.15 -4.40 21.94
C MET A 10 -2.83 -5.15 22.09
N ARG A 11 -1.85 -4.58 22.81
CA ARG A 11 -0.60 -5.28 23.13
C ARG A 11 -0.86 -6.53 23.95
N ASP A 12 -1.67 -6.41 25.00
CA ASP A 12 -1.97 -7.51 25.91
C ASP A 12 -2.67 -8.65 25.17
N TRP A 13 -3.61 -8.31 24.29
CA TRP A 13 -4.29 -9.28 23.42
C TRP A 13 -3.31 -10.02 22.50
N SER A 14 -2.48 -9.29 21.75
CA SER A 14 -1.53 -9.91 20.81
C SER A 14 -0.49 -10.77 21.52
N ARG A 15 0.05 -10.29 22.65
CA ARG A 15 1.00 -11.05 23.46
C ARG A 15 0.39 -12.30 24.06
N ALA A 16 -0.89 -12.27 24.43
CA ALA A 16 -1.61 -13.46 24.87
C ALA A 16 -1.75 -14.49 23.74
N GLN A 17 -2.08 -14.06 22.51
CA GLN A 17 -2.14 -14.96 21.35
C GLN A 17 -0.77 -15.59 21.07
N ARG A 18 0.29 -14.77 21.00
CA ARG A 18 1.65 -15.26 20.74
C ARG A 18 2.15 -16.19 21.85
N LYS A 19 1.84 -15.90 23.12
CA LYS A 19 2.13 -16.79 24.25
C LYS A 19 1.44 -18.15 24.13
N ALA A 20 0.26 -18.20 23.50
CA ALA A 20 -0.44 -19.44 23.19
C ALA A 20 0.12 -20.18 21.96
N GLY A 21 1.20 -19.68 21.35
CA GLY A 21 1.81 -20.25 20.14
C GLY A 21 1.10 -19.86 18.84
N GLU A 22 0.17 -18.92 18.90
CA GLU A 22 -0.56 -18.44 17.72
C GLU A 22 0.29 -17.46 16.92
N ARG A 23 0.14 -17.50 15.60
CA ARG A 23 0.75 -16.54 14.68
C ARG A 23 -0.25 -15.42 14.39
N VAL A 24 0.17 -14.18 14.52
CA VAL A 24 -0.70 -12.99 14.39
C VAL A 24 -0.40 -12.25 13.08
N ALA A 25 -1.41 -12.09 12.23
CA ALA A 25 -1.37 -11.21 11.07
C ALA A 25 -2.08 -9.88 11.34
N LEU A 26 -1.53 -8.81 10.78
CA LEU A 26 -2.13 -7.48 10.76
C LEU A 26 -2.50 -7.06 9.34
N VAL A 27 -3.72 -6.55 9.17
CA VAL A 27 -4.18 -5.86 7.96
C VAL A 27 -4.47 -4.39 8.30
N PRO A 28 -3.55 -3.46 8.01
CA PRO A 28 -3.77 -2.04 8.28
C PRO A 28 -4.73 -1.41 7.27
N THR A 29 -5.79 -0.75 7.76
CA THR A 29 -6.75 -0.03 6.91
C THR A 29 -7.12 1.33 7.50
N MET A 30 -7.72 2.19 6.67
CA MET A 30 -8.37 3.42 7.10
C MET A 30 -9.90 3.28 7.25
N GLY A 31 -10.44 2.06 7.19
CA GLY A 31 -11.89 1.82 7.17
C GLY A 31 -12.55 2.10 5.82
N TYR A 32 -13.88 2.12 5.82
CA TYR A 32 -14.73 2.17 4.62
C TYR A 32 -14.38 1.04 3.65
N LEU A 33 -14.47 -0.18 4.18
CA LEU A 33 -13.97 -1.41 3.58
C LEU A 33 -14.76 -1.79 2.33
N HIS A 34 -14.07 -2.45 1.42
CA HIS A 34 -14.59 -2.97 0.15
C HIS A 34 -13.86 -4.28 -0.17
N GLU A 35 -14.20 -4.93 -1.28
CA GLU A 35 -13.71 -6.27 -1.59
C GLU A 35 -12.18 -6.37 -1.65
N GLY A 36 -11.50 -5.35 -2.19
CA GLY A 36 -10.03 -5.26 -2.13
C GLY A 36 -9.41 -5.23 -0.72
N HIS A 37 -10.14 -4.80 0.31
CA HIS A 37 -9.70 -4.92 1.70
C HIS A 37 -10.00 -6.32 2.26
N LEU A 38 -11.17 -6.87 1.92
CA LEU A 38 -11.59 -8.21 2.33
C LEU A 38 -10.65 -9.30 1.78
N SER A 39 -10.07 -9.07 0.59
CA SER A 39 -9.04 -9.95 0.05
C SER A 39 -7.74 -9.94 0.85
N LEU A 40 -7.35 -8.79 1.45
CA LEU A 40 -6.20 -8.74 2.34
C LEU A 40 -6.42 -9.58 3.60
N VAL A 41 -7.65 -9.58 4.12
CA VAL A 41 -8.03 -10.40 5.28
C VAL A 41 -7.96 -11.89 4.91
N ARG A 42 -8.45 -12.27 3.72
CA ARG A 42 -8.35 -13.65 3.24
C ARG A 42 -6.90 -14.07 3.01
N GLU A 43 -6.07 -13.20 2.46
CA GLU A 43 -4.63 -13.42 2.32
C GLU A 43 -3.98 -13.59 3.70
N ALA A 44 -4.29 -12.74 4.67
CA ALA A 44 -3.75 -12.83 6.03
C ALA A 44 -4.02 -14.19 6.70
N LYS A 45 -5.18 -14.81 6.42
CA LYS A 45 -5.55 -16.13 6.93
C LYS A 45 -4.71 -17.28 6.36
N LEU A 46 -4.03 -17.07 5.24
CA LEU A 46 -3.09 -18.06 4.70
C LEU A 46 -1.77 -18.07 5.48
N HIS A 47 -1.44 -16.98 6.16
CA HIS A 47 -0.12 -16.77 6.78
C HIS A 47 -0.15 -16.78 8.31
N ALA A 48 -1.33 -16.71 8.93
CA ALA A 48 -1.50 -16.59 10.38
C ALA A 48 -2.79 -17.23 10.88
N THR A 49 -2.79 -17.68 12.14
CA THR A 49 -3.96 -18.26 12.80
C THR A 49 -4.85 -17.22 13.47
N LYS A 50 -4.31 -16.03 13.75
CA LYS A 50 -5.02 -14.88 14.30
C LYS A 50 -4.90 -13.69 13.37
N VAL A 51 -6.02 -13.04 13.08
CA VAL A 51 -6.06 -11.87 12.20
C VAL A 51 -6.56 -10.64 12.96
N VAL A 52 -5.76 -9.58 12.92
CA VAL A 52 -6.10 -8.24 13.39
C VAL A 52 -6.32 -7.34 12.18
N VAL A 53 -7.45 -6.64 12.15
CA VAL A 53 -7.67 -5.55 11.19
C VAL A 53 -7.60 -4.23 11.94
N SER A 54 -6.71 -3.31 11.56
CA SER A 54 -6.75 -1.96 12.13
C SER A 54 -7.65 -1.06 11.28
N VAL A 55 -8.47 -0.26 11.92
CA VAL A 55 -9.31 0.77 11.29
C VAL A 55 -8.95 2.10 11.90
N TYR A 56 -8.14 2.89 11.19
CA TYR A 56 -7.71 4.22 11.66
C TYR A 56 -7.43 5.17 10.49
N VAL A 57 -8.21 6.24 10.39
CA VAL A 57 -7.96 7.31 9.42
C VAL A 57 -6.82 8.17 9.95
N ASN A 58 -5.61 7.93 9.43
CA ASN A 58 -4.40 8.57 9.90
C ASN A 58 -4.32 10.04 9.47
N PRO A 59 -4.40 11.04 10.36
CA PRO A 59 -4.36 12.44 9.96
C PRO A 59 -2.98 12.91 9.44
N SER A 60 -1.88 12.23 9.77
CA SER A 60 -0.52 12.69 9.39
C SER A 60 -0.17 12.45 7.92
N GLN A 61 -0.92 11.60 7.24
CA GLN A 61 -0.72 11.37 5.81
C GLN A 61 -1.59 12.29 4.94
N PHE A 62 -2.37 13.20 5.53
CA PHE A 62 -3.16 14.17 4.77
C PHE A 62 -2.51 15.56 4.82
N ALA A 63 -2.30 16.16 3.65
CA ALA A 63 -1.89 17.56 3.57
C ALA A 63 -3.04 18.52 3.94
N PRO A 64 -2.74 19.75 4.38
CA PRO A 64 -3.78 20.78 4.56
C PRO A 64 -4.58 20.96 3.25
N GLY A 65 -5.90 20.78 3.32
CA GLY A 65 -6.79 20.85 2.16
C GLY A 65 -7.04 19.52 1.44
N GLU A 66 -6.35 18.42 1.80
CA GLU A 66 -6.75 17.07 1.39
C GLU A 66 -8.03 16.62 2.14
N ASP A 67 -8.63 15.53 1.66
CA ASP A 67 -9.98 15.06 1.99
C ASP A 67 -10.11 14.42 3.38
N LEU A 68 -9.29 14.78 4.37
CA LEU A 68 -9.35 14.19 5.72
C LEU A 68 -10.72 14.40 6.40
N SER A 69 -11.31 15.58 6.24
CA SER A 69 -12.61 15.91 6.84
C SER A 69 -13.79 15.25 6.13
N THR A 70 -13.61 14.90 4.86
CA THR A 70 -14.62 14.28 3.99
C THR A 70 -14.34 12.80 3.72
N TYR A 71 -13.31 12.23 4.35
CA TYR A 71 -12.97 10.82 4.22
C TYR A 71 -14.12 9.97 4.78
N PRO A 72 -14.64 8.99 4.01
CA PRO A 72 -15.82 8.24 4.41
C PRO A 72 -15.54 7.39 5.65
N ARG A 73 -16.52 7.32 6.55
CA ARG A 73 -16.43 6.55 7.80
C ARG A 73 -17.75 5.82 8.01
N ASP A 74 -17.69 4.49 8.03
CA ASP A 74 -18.82 3.61 8.28
C ASP A 74 -18.33 2.40 9.06
N PHE A 75 -18.08 2.61 10.36
CA PHE A 75 -17.49 1.56 11.19
C PHE A 75 -18.44 0.36 11.37
N GLU A 76 -19.75 0.60 11.42
CA GLU A 76 -20.74 -0.49 11.50
C GLU A 76 -20.75 -1.32 10.21
N GLY A 77 -20.75 -0.67 9.04
CA GLY A 77 -20.63 -1.37 7.76
C GLY A 77 -19.31 -2.11 7.60
N ASP A 78 -18.22 -1.59 8.18
CA ASP A 78 -16.93 -2.30 8.22
C ASP A 78 -17.01 -3.57 9.08
N LEU A 79 -17.66 -3.51 10.26
CA LEU A 79 -17.86 -4.68 11.12
C LEU A 79 -18.67 -5.77 10.43
N GLU A 80 -19.77 -5.41 9.78
CA GLU A 80 -20.64 -6.37 9.08
C GLU A 80 -19.91 -7.07 7.93
N LYS A 81 -19.04 -6.36 7.21
CA LYS A 81 -18.21 -6.96 6.14
C LYS A 81 -17.12 -7.89 6.69
N LEU A 82 -16.54 -7.60 7.86
CA LEU A 82 -15.47 -8.41 8.46
C LEU A 82 -15.98 -9.63 9.22
N LYS A 83 -17.20 -9.57 9.77
CA LYS A 83 -17.83 -10.66 10.53
C LYS A 83 -17.83 -12.02 9.80
N PRO A 84 -18.28 -12.15 8.53
CA PRO A 84 -18.27 -13.43 7.83
C PRO A 84 -16.86 -13.93 7.53
N LEU A 85 -15.86 -13.06 7.51
CA LEU A 85 -14.46 -13.44 7.31
C LEU A 85 -13.82 -14.01 8.56
N GLY A 86 -14.45 -13.93 9.74
CA GLY A 86 -13.91 -14.49 10.97
C GLY A 86 -12.60 -13.83 11.42
N VAL A 87 -12.58 -12.49 11.46
CA VAL A 87 -11.50 -11.69 12.06
C VAL A 87 -11.51 -11.87 13.59
N ASP A 88 -10.33 -12.08 14.18
CA ASP A 88 -10.21 -12.31 15.62
C ASP A 88 -10.34 -11.00 16.42
N ALA A 89 -9.63 -9.95 15.99
CA ALA A 89 -9.69 -8.63 16.61
C ALA A 89 -9.70 -7.47 15.59
N ILE A 90 -10.36 -6.39 15.96
CA ILE A 90 -10.33 -5.11 15.24
C ILE A 90 -9.73 -4.07 16.15
N PHE A 91 -8.62 -3.48 15.70
CA PHE A 91 -7.98 -2.37 16.40
C PHE A 91 -8.51 -1.04 15.86
N ASN A 92 -9.37 -0.38 16.62
CA ASN A 92 -9.96 0.93 16.27
C ASN A 92 -9.60 1.97 17.35
N PRO A 93 -8.34 2.45 17.37
CA PRO A 93 -7.89 3.40 18.37
C PRO A 93 -8.50 4.78 18.17
N PHE A 94 -8.79 5.47 19.28
CA PHE A 94 -9.25 6.86 19.25
C PHE A 94 -8.18 7.79 18.67
N ASP A 95 -6.93 7.65 19.14
CA ASP A 95 -5.80 8.37 18.58
C ASP A 95 -4.50 7.57 18.73
N LEU A 96 -3.67 7.58 17.69
CA LEU A 96 -2.32 7.05 17.74
C LEU A 96 -1.29 8.10 18.15
N TYR A 97 -1.60 9.40 18.04
CA TYR A 97 -0.67 10.49 18.31
C TYR A 97 -0.86 11.10 19.71
N VAL A 98 0.22 11.66 20.24
CA VAL A 98 0.19 12.46 21.47
C VAL A 98 -0.14 13.89 21.05
N ARG A 99 -1.11 14.50 21.72
CA ARG A 99 -1.46 15.91 21.57
C ARG A 99 -1.10 16.61 22.86
N ASP A 100 -0.59 17.83 22.78
CA ASP A 100 -0.25 18.57 24.00
C ASP A 100 -1.50 18.79 24.85
N SER A 101 -1.34 18.50 26.15
CA SER A 101 -2.41 18.45 27.15
C SER A 101 -3.04 19.80 27.50
N SER A 102 -2.76 20.86 26.73
CA SER A 102 -3.50 22.14 26.78
C SER A 102 -4.79 22.08 25.96
N ALA A 103 -4.93 21.12 25.05
CA ALA A 103 -6.20 20.82 24.40
C ALA A 103 -6.97 19.80 25.26
N SER A 104 -8.14 20.21 25.75
CA SER A 104 -9.10 19.41 26.51
C SER A 104 -9.16 17.97 26.03
N LYS A 105 -9.11 17.00 26.95
CA LYS A 105 -9.44 15.59 26.64
C LYS A 105 -10.73 15.59 25.81
N PRO A 106 -10.74 15.07 24.58
CA PRO A 106 -11.99 14.98 23.85
C PRO A 106 -12.90 14.03 24.63
N ASP A 107 -14.13 14.48 24.90
CA ASP A 107 -15.21 13.66 25.48
C ASP A 107 -15.21 12.29 24.80
N GLU A 108 -15.04 11.21 25.57
CA GLU A 108 -15.00 9.82 25.07
C GLU A 108 -16.25 9.46 24.24
N GLN A 109 -17.35 10.22 24.42
CA GLN A 109 -18.60 10.07 23.67
C GLN A 109 -18.74 10.95 22.41
N LYS A 110 -17.85 11.93 22.16
CA LYS A 110 -17.95 12.86 21.00
C LYS A 110 -16.96 12.60 19.86
N VAL A 111 -15.98 11.70 20.04
CA VAL A 111 -14.95 11.42 19.02
C VAL A 111 -15.49 10.57 17.86
N VAL A 112 -16.64 9.91 18.03
CA VAL A 112 -17.23 9.03 17.01
C VAL A 112 -17.60 9.78 15.72
N THR A 113 -17.79 11.11 15.76
CA THR A 113 -18.31 11.87 14.62
C THR A 113 -17.49 13.10 14.22
N SER A 114 -16.40 13.42 14.91
CA SER A 114 -15.64 14.64 14.60
C SER A 114 -14.58 14.39 13.52
N PRO A 115 -14.57 15.14 12.40
CA PRO A 115 -13.49 15.08 11.42
C PRO A 115 -12.18 15.47 12.12
N GLY A 116 -11.17 14.59 12.04
CA GLY A 116 -9.85 14.89 12.57
C GLY A 116 -9.28 16.07 11.78
N LYS A 117 -8.67 17.04 12.46
CA LYS A 117 -7.84 18.04 11.78
C LYS A 117 -6.52 17.38 11.36
N ALA A 118 -5.99 17.78 10.21
CA ALA A 118 -4.65 17.37 9.78
C ALA A 118 -3.66 17.74 10.90
N LEU A 119 -2.69 16.86 11.16
CA LEU A 119 -1.70 17.11 12.20
C LEU A 119 -0.80 18.26 11.75
N LYS A 120 -1.00 19.44 12.34
CA LYS A 120 -0.06 20.54 12.22
C LYS A 120 1.12 20.26 13.15
N GLN A 121 2.33 20.38 12.60
CA GLN A 121 3.58 20.11 13.30
C GLN A 121 3.77 20.97 14.56
N GLU A 122 3.18 22.16 14.59
CA GLU A 122 3.25 23.12 15.71
C GLU A 122 2.21 22.87 16.82
N GLU A 123 1.17 22.06 16.57
CA GLU A 123 0.06 21.80 17.51
C GLU A 123 0.08 20.35 18.05
N SER A 124 1.09 19.55 17.67
CA SER A 124 1.23 18.15 18.10
C SER A 124 2.46 17.96 18.98
N GLY A 125 2.28 17.41 20.18
CA GLY A 125 3.38 16.86 21.00
C GLY A 125 4.02 15.60 20.40
N HIS A 126 3.92 15.40 19.09
CA HIS A 126 4.47 14.27 18.36
C HIS A 126 5.67 14.71 17.52
N GLU A 127 6.86 14.30 17.98
CA GLU A 127 8.13 14.77 17.40
C GLU A 127 8.84 13.71 16.54
N THR A 128 8.49 12.43 16.72
CA THR A 128 9.17 11.31 16.04
C THR A 128 8.49 10.96 14.72
N TRP A 129 9.27 10.96 13.64
CA TRP A 129 8.79 10.66 12.29
C TRP A 129 9.72 9.66 11.59
N ILE A 130 9.15 8.79 10.76
CA ILE A 130 9.91 7.84 9.95
C ILE A 130 9.81 8.25 8.49
N ARG A 131 10.95 8.33 7.81
CA ARG A 131 11.06 8.63 6.37
C ARG A 131 11.85 7.55 5.67
N VAL A 132 11.41 7.18 4.47
CA VAL A 132 12.13 6.25 3.60
C VAL A 132 12.66 7.07 2.43
N GLU A 133 13.75 7.78 2.69
CA GLU A 133 14.14 9.03 2.01
C GLU A 133 14.13 8.98 0.48
N ARG A 134 14.57 7.87 -0.11
CA ARG A 134 14.65 7.74 -1.58
C ARG A 134 13.32 7.27 -2.17
N LEU A 135 12.69 6.27 -1.57
CA LEU A 135 11.46 5.64 -2.09
C LEU A 135 10.22 6.53 -1.97
N GLU A 136 10.21 7.49 -1.06
CA GLU A 136 9.08 8.39 -0.87
C GLU A 136 9.02 9.57 -1.85
N LYS A 137 10.03 9.74 -2.72
CA LYS A 137 10.14 10.86 -3.66
C LYS A 137 9.48 10.65 -5.03
N PRO A 138 9.65 9.51 -5.73
CA PRO A 138 9.10 9.33 -7.07
C PRO A 138 7.57 9.14 -7.05
N LEU A 139 6.94 9.08 -8.24
CA LEU A 139 5.53 8.72 -8.43
C LEU A 139 4.58 9.57 -7.57
N CYS A 140 3.73 8.93 -6.74
CA CYS A 140 2.79 9.63 -5.84
C CYS A 140 3.49 10.53 -4.82
N GLY A 141 4.75 10.23 -4.50
CA GLY A 141 5.52 10.96 -3.51
C GLY A 141 5.88 12.38 -3.95
N ASN A 142 6.04 12.56 -5.26
CA ASN A 142 6.39 13.83 -5.86
C ASN A 142 5.33 14.90 -5.58
N ASP A 143 4.07 14.54 -5.71
CA ASP A 143 2.94 15.45 -5.52
C ASP A 143 2.45 15.50 -4.07
N ARG A 144 2.90 14.55 -3.23
CA ARG A 144 2.42 14.35 -1.85
C ARG A 144 3.59 14.21 -0.86
N PRO A 145 4.40 15.26 -0.66
CA PRO A 145 5.71 15.17 0.01
C PRO A 145 5.66 14.72 1.48
N ILE A 146 4.50 14.81 2.14
CA ILE A 146 4.32 14.36 3.53
C ILE A 146 3.59 13.02 3.66
N PHE A 147 2.97 12.52 2.58
CA PHE A 147 2.07 11.37 2.64
C PHE A 147 2.77 10.13 3.17
N PHE A 148 3.90 9.77 2.57
CA PHE A 148 4.62 8.54 2.93
C PHE A 148 5.35 8.62 4.27
N ARG A 149 5.76 9.81 4.72
CA ARG A 149 6.23 10.00 6.10
C ARG A 149 5.11 9.64 7.08
N GLY A 150 3.89 10.12 6.84
CA GLY A 150 2.72 9.80 7.66
C GLY A 150 2.39 8.31 7.65
N VAL A 151 2.43 7.67 6.48
CA VAL A 151 2.19 6.23 6.30
C VAL A 151 3.24 5.38 7.02
N ALA A 152 4.53 5.63 6.80
CA ALA A 152 5.61 4.88 7.46
C ALA A 152 5.52 5.03 9.00
N THR A 153 5.27 6.25 9.48
CA THR A 153 5.14 6.54 10.91
C THR A 153 3.94 5.81 11.53
N VAL A 154 2.76 5.85 10.92
CA VAL A 154 1.59 5.17 11.48
C VAL A 154 1.73 3.65 11.45
N VAL A 155 2.30 3.09 10.38
CA VAL A 155 2.52 1.64 10.26
C VAL A 155 3.53 1.16 11.30
N ALA A 156 4.63 1.86 11.52
CA ALA A 156 5.57 1.51 12.59
C ALA A 156 4.92 1.56 13.98
N LYS A 157 4.03 2.52 14.23
CA LYS A 157 3.26 2.59 15.49
C LYS A 157 2.31 1.40 15.61
N LEU A 158 1.64 1.01 14.53
CA LEU A 158 0.79 -0.18 14.51
C LEU A 158 1.61 -1.45 14.77
N PHE A 159 2.81 -1.60 14.19
CA PHE A 159 3.70 -2.72 14.48
C PHE A 159 4.13 -2.77 15.94
N ASN A 160 4.44 -1.61 16.55
CA ASN A 160 4.79 -1.51 17.97
C ASN A 160 3.61 -1.73 18.95
N ILE A 161 2.36 -1.68 18.47
CA ILE A 161 1.16 -1.86 19.29
C ILE A 161 0.60 -3.26 19.11
N VAL A 162 0.47 -3.70 17.86
CA VAL A 162 -0.11 -5.01 17.52
C VAL A 162 0.93 -6.12 17.64
N GLU A 163 2.22 -5.82 17.49
CA GLU A 163 3.31 -6.81 17.51
C GLU A 163 3.03 -8.03 16.62
N PRO A 164 2.65 -7.84 15.33
CA PRO A 164 2.28 -8.94 14.46
C PRO A 164 3.52 -9.73 14.00
N ASP A 165 3.35 -11.01 13.68
CA ASP A 165 4.38 -11.80 13.01
C ASP A 165 4.35 -11.56 11.48
N VAL A 166 3.19 -11.20 10.94
CA VAL A 166 2.98 -10.90 9.51
C VAL A 166 2.11 -9.65 9.34
N ALA A 167 2.38 -8.82 8.33
CA ALA A 167 1.48 -7.76 7.93
C ALA A 167 1.20 -7.79 6.42
N VAL A 168 -0.08 -7.65 6.06
CA VAL A 168 -0.54 -7.77 4.68
C VAL A 168 -0.94 -6.41 4.13
N PHE A 169 -0.40 -6.08 2.95
CA PHE A 169 -0.70 -4.84 2.23
C PHE A 169 -1.05 -5.16 0.78
N GLY A 170 -1.97 -4.39 0.19
CA GLY A 170 -2.31 -4.52 -1.22
C GLY A 170 -1.23 -3.91 -2.12
N LYS A 171 -0.83 -4.65 -3.18
CA LYS A 171 0.10 -4.15 -4.22
C LYS A 171 -0.51 -3.06 -5.10
N LYS A 172 -1.82 -2.79 -5.01
CA LYS A 172 -2.47 -1.67 -5.71
C LYS A 172 -1.77 -0.34 -5.41
N ASP A 173 -1.45 -0.09 -4.15
CA ASP A 173 -0.66 1.06 -3.73
C ASP A 173 0.82 0.65 -3.66
N TYR A 174 1.40 0.33 -4.83
CA TYR A 174 2.70 -0.34 -4.94
C TYR A 174 3.82 0.41 -4.20
N GLN A 175 3.89 1.73 -4.37
CA GLN A 175 4.89 2.56 -3.69
C GLN A 175 4.76 2.49 -2.16
N GLN A 176 3.53 2.46 -1.62
CA GLN A 176 3.32 2.29 -0.18
C GLN A 176 3.85 0.94 0.29
N TRP A 177 3.49 -0.16 -0.39
CA TRP A 177 3.96 -1.50 -0.05
C TRP A 177 5.50 -1.57 -0.06
N ARG A 178 6.14 -0.99 -1.09
CA ARG A 178 7.60 -0.89 -1.20
C ARG A 178 8.24 -0.10 -0.07
N ILE A 179 7.66 1.03 0.31
CA ILE A 179 8.12 1.86 1.43
C ILE A 179 8.04 1.09 2.74
N ILE A 180 6.94 0.38 2.99
CA ILE A 180 6.80 -0.43 4.21
C ILE A 180 7.80 -1.59 4.22
N ARG A 181 7.99 -2.30 3.10
CA ARG A 181 9.03 -3.34 3.01
C ARG A 181 10.42 -2.80 3.29
N ARG A 182 10.76 -1.62 2.74
CA ARG A 182 12.05 -0.98 3.00
C ARG A 182 12.21 -0.55 4.45
N MET A 183 11.19 0.05 5.04
CA MET A 183 11.16 0.44 6.45
C MET A 183 11.38 -0.77 7.37
N VAL A 184 10.67 -1.88 7.10
CA VAL A 184 10.83 -3.12 7.89
C VAL A 184 12.25 -3.64 7.83
N ARG A 185 12.83 -3.70 6.64
CA ARG A 185 14.21 -4.15 6.43
C ARG A 185 15.23 -3.23 7.10
N ASP A 186 15.08 -1.91 6.94
CA ASP A 186 16.09 -0.94 7.37
C ASP A 186 16.07 -0.67 8.88
N LEU A 187 14.95 -0.97 9.54
CA LEU A 187 14.76 -0.77 10.98
C LEU A 187 14.63 -2.10 11.75
N ASP A 188 15.00 -3.23 11.11
CA ASP A 188 15.04 -4.56 11.72
C ASP A 188 13.74 -5.00 12.39
N PHE A 189 12.59 -4.64 11.80
CA PHE A 189 11.31 -5.12 12.30
C PHE A 189 11.20 -6.64 12.08
N GLY A 190 10.88 -7.37 13.14
CA GLY A 190 10.60 -8.81 13.10
C GLY A 190 9.23 -9.17 12.49
N VAL A 191 8.78 -8.42 11.47
CA VAL A 191 7.45 -8.57 10.84
C VAL A 191 7.65 -8.97 9.38
N GLU A 192 7.04 -10.08 8.96
CA GLU A 192 7.01 -10.46 7.55
C GLU A 192 6.00 -9.60 6.77
N ILE A 193 6.40 -9.01 5.64
CA ILE A 193 5.50 -8.16 4.83
C ILE A 193 5.02 -8.91 3.59
N ILE A 194 3.73 -9.24 3.57
CA ILE A 194 3.06 -9.92 2.46
C ILE A 194 2.41 -8.88 1.54
N GLY A 195 2.72 -8.99 0.24
CA GLY A 195 2.09 -8.18 -0.81
C GLY A 195 0.94 -8.93 -1.46
N CYS A 196 -0.30 -8.59 -1.10
CA CYS A 196 -1.49 -9.16 -1.73
C CYS A 196 -1.64 -8.59 -3.16
N PRO A 197 -1.85 -9.44 -4.18
CA PRO A 197 -2.11 -8.99 -5.54
C PRO A 197 -3.28 -8.02 -5.62
N LEU A 198 -3.19 -7.10 -6.58
CA LEU A 198 -4.28 -6.23 -6.98
C LEU A 198 -5.51 -7.06 -7.39
N LEU A 199 -6.67 -6.75 -6.82
CA LEU A 199 -7.94 -7.25 -7.35
C LEU A 199 -8.53 -6.31 -8.40
N ARG A 200 -9.12 -6.93 -9.41
CA ARG A 200 -9.81 -6.25 -10.51
C ARG A 200 -11.29 -6.65 -10.49
N GLU A 201 -12.16 -5.73 -10.90
CA GLU A 201 -13.53 -6.03 -11.27
C GLU A 201 -13.56 -6.96 -12.50
N GLU A 202 -14.71 -7.55 -12.83
CA GLU A 202 -14.83 -8.55 -13.91
C GLU A 202 -14.35 -8.02 -15.28
N ASP A 203 -14.52 -6.73 -15.54
CA ASP A 203 -14.08 -6.07 -16.77
C ASP A 203 -12.60 -5.63 -16.75
N GLY A 204 -11.93 -5.84 -15.63
CA GLY A 204 -10.50 -5.60 -15.43
C GLY A 204 -10.14 -4.28 -14.75
N LEU A 205 -11.10 -3.40 -14.41
CA LEU A 205 -10.75 -2.19 -13.65
C LEU A 205 -10.21 -2.54 -12.26
N ALA A 206 -9.10 -1.93 -11.85
CA ALA A 206 -8.59 -2.02 -10.49
C ALA A 206 -9.69 -1.64 -9.46
N MET A 207 -9.96 -2.52 -8.50
CA MET A 207 -10.95 -2.24 -7.45
C MET A 207 -10.49 -1.09 -6.56
N SER A 208 -11.38 -0.12 -6.32
CA SER A 208 -11.11 1.05 -5.50
C SER A 208 -12.40 1.60 -4.90
N SER A 209 -12.37 2.05 -3.64
CA SER A 209 -13.48 2.83 -3.05
C SER A 209 -13.85 4.06 -3.87
N ARG A 210 -12.90 4.59 -4.66
CA ARG A 210 -13.11 5.77 -5.51
C ARG A 210 -13.94 5.48 -6.76
N ASN A 211 -14.09 4.21 -7.18
CA ASN A 211 -14.81 3.85 -8.42
C ASN A 211 -16.28 4.27 -8.37
N VAL A 212 -16.89 4.28 -7.18
CA VAL A 212 -18.29 4.71 -6.98
C VAL A 212 -18.53 6.18 -7.34
N ARG A 213 -17.48 7.00 -7.42
CA ARG A 213 -17.56 8.42 -7.76
C ARG A 213 -17.48 8.69 -9.26
N LEU A 214 -17.20 7.66 -10.08
CA LEU A 214 -17.17 7.77 -11.54
C LEU A 214 -18.60 7.75 -12.08
N SER A 215 -18.88 8.60 -13.06
CA SER A 215 -20.04 8.41 -13.92
C SER A 215 -19.90 7.14 -14.77
N ALA A 216 -21.01 6.67 -15.34
CA ALA A 216 -20.99 5.48 -16.19
C ALA A 216 -20.04 5.62 -17.40
N ALA A 217 -19.95 6.82 -17.99
CA ALA A 217 -19.04 7.11 -19.09
C ALA A 217 -17.58 7.11 -18.63
N GLU A 218 -17.25 7.87 -17.58
CA GLU A 218 -15.90 7.90 -17.01
C GLU A 218 -15.42 6.52 -16.56
N ARG A 219 -16.34 5.67 -16.07
CA ARG A 219 -16.04 4.29 -15.68
C ARG A 219 -15.69 3.39 -16.87
N GLN A 220 -16.32 3.60 -18.03
CA GLN A 220 -15.95 2.90 -19.26
C GLN A 220 -14.60 3.40 -19.78
N ASP A 221 -14.38 4.72 -19.75
CA ASP A 221 -13.14 5.35 -20.20
C ASP A 221 -11.95 4.93 -19.33
N ALA A 222 -12.16 4.78 -18.01
CA ALA A 222 -11.16 4.32 -17.05
C ALA A 222 -10.59 2.93 -17.36
N LEU A 223 -11.32 2.09 -18.11
CA LEU A 223 -10.82 0.78 -18.56
C LEU A 223 -9.62 0.91 -19.52
N SER A 224 -9.40 2.08 -20.12
CA SER A 224 -8.18 2.37 -20.89
C SER A 224 -6.90 2.09 -20.10
N ILE A 225 -6.89 2.30 -18.79
CA ILE A 225 -5.74 1.99 -17.92
C ILE A 225 -5.45 0.49 -17.95
N SER A 226 -6.42 -0.34 -17.54
CA SER A 226 -6.20 -1.78 -17.39
C SER A 226 -6.04 -2.51 -18.72
N ARG A 227 -6.66 -2.00 -19.80
CA ARG A 227 -6.48 -2.52 -21.16
C ARG A 227 -5.07 -2.25 -21.67
N SER A 228 -4.60 -1.00 -21.57
CA SER A 228 -3.26 -0.64 -22.05
C SER A 228 -2.14 -1.28 -21.24
N LEU A 229 -2.30 -1.48 -19.93
CA LEU A 229 -1.34 -2.24 -19.11
C LEU A 229 -1.22 -3.71 -19.55
N ARG A 230 -2.34 -4.36 -19.92
CA ARG A 230 -2.33 -5.73 -20.47
C ARG A 230 -1.63 -5.77 -21.84
N GLU A 231 -1.91 -4.79 -22.70
CA GLU A 231 -1.22 -4.68 -23.99
C GLU A 231 0.30 -4.49 -23.84
N VAL A 232 0.74 -3.77 -22.79
CA VAL A 232 2.16 -3.64 -22.46
C VAL A 232 2.74 -4.97 -21.99
N GLU A 233 2.06 -5.69 -21.09
CA GLU A 233 2.50 -7.01 -20.65
C GLU A 233 2.70 -7.98 -21.83
N ASP A 234 1.75 -8.00 -22.76
CA ASP A 234 1.86 -8.80 -23.98
C ASP A 234 3.01 -8.33 -24.88
N ALA A 235 3.20 -7.02 -25.05
CA ALA A 235 4.30 -6.47 -25.82
C ALA A 235 5.66 -6.84 -25.24
N VAL A 236 5.81 -6.78 -23.91
CA VAL A 236 7.04 -7.21 -23.22
C VAL A 236 7.27 -8.70 -23.39
N ARG A 237 6.22 -9.52 -23.28
CA ARG A 237 6.31 -10.96 -23.53
C ARG A 237 6.76 -11.27 -24.96
N LEU A 238 6.40 -10.42 -25.93
CA LEU A 238 6.80 -10.51 -27.34
C LEU A 238 8.17 -9.88 -27.65
N GLY A 239 8.85 -9.31 -26.66
CA GLY A 239 10.22 -8.82 -26.77
C GLY A 239 10.39 -7.30 -26.85
N GLU A 240 9.32 -6.52 -26.71
CA GLU A 240 9.45 -5.07 -26.54
C GLU A 240 10.01 -4.75 -25.15
N VAL A 241 11.12 -4.03 -25.09
CA VAL A 241 11.81 -3.72 -23.83
C VAL A 241 12.09 -2.24 -23.67
N ASP A 242 11.81 -1.40 -24.67
CA ASP A 242 11.98 0.04 -24.56
C ASP A 242 10.86 0.63 -23.70
N ALA A 243 11.24 1.07 -22.50
CA ALA A 243 10.30 1.63 -21.55
C ALA A 243 9.62 2.90 -22.09
N THR A 244 10.32 3.71 -22.87
CA THR A 244 9.79 4.95 -23.44
C THR A 244 8.64 4.66 -24.41
N VAL A 245 8.79 3.63 -25.25
CA VAL A 245 7.76 3.21 -26.22
C VAL A 245 6.51 2.71 -25.48
N LEU A 246 6.70 1.89 -24.46
CA LEU A 246 5.62 1.32 -23.66
C LEU A 246 4.89 2.40 -22.83
N GLU A 247 5.63 3.34 -22.23
CA GLU A 247 5.09 4.49 -21.51
C GLU A 247 4.21 5.37 -22.42
N GLN A 248 4.70 5.68 -23.62
CA GLN A 248 3.95 6.47 -24.60
C GLN A 248 2.66 5.77 -25.05
N ARG A 249 2.67 4.45 -25.19
CA ARG A 249 1.47 3.67 -25.55
C ARG A 249 0.38 3.82 -24.50
N VAL A 250 0.71 3.62 -23.23
CA VAL A 250 -0.26 3.76 -22.11
C VAL A 250 -0.73 5.20 -21.99
N HIS A 251 0.20 6.16 -22.05
CA HIS A 251 -0.14 7.58 -22.00
C HIS A 251 -1.14 7.96 -23.09
N LYS A 252 -0.90 7.55 -24.34
CA LYS A 252 -1.79 7.81 -25.48
C LYS A 252 -3.15 7.13 -25.31
N ALA A 253 -3.18 5.89 -24.83
CA ALA A 253 -4.43 5.15 -24.63
C ALA A 253 -5.34 5.86 -23.61
N ILE A 254 -4.77 6.31 -22.49
CA ILE A 254 -5.52 7.01 -21.44
C ILE A 254 -6.00 8.38 -21.91
N THR A 255 -5.14 9.18 -22.55
CA THR A 255 -5.54 10.52 -23.02
C THR A 255 -6.55 10.48 -24.15
N SER A 256 -6.48 9.49 -25.03
CA SER A 256 -7.46 9.30 -26.10
C SER A 256 -8.85 8.90 -25.56
N ALA A 257 -8.91 8.28 -24.38
CA ALA A 257 -10.15 8.00 -23.66
C ALA A 257 -10.63 9.19 -22.81
N GLY A 258 -10.00 10.37 -22.90
CA GLY A 258 -10.38 11.55 -22.11
C GLY A 258 -9.80 11.58 -20.68
N GLY A 259 -8.91 10.65 -20.34
CA GLY A 259 -8.21 10.64 -19.06
C GLY A 259 -7.04 11.62 -19.01
N GLN A 260 -6.79 12.21 -17.84
CA GLN A 260 -5.58 12.99 -17.57
C GLN A 260 -4.55 12.11 -16.86
N VAL A 261 -3.35 11.94 -17.43
CA VAL A 261 -2.28 11.14 -16.83
C VAL A 261 -1.49 12.00 -15.84
N ASP A 262 -1.48 11.60 -14.56
CA ASP A 262 -0.59 12.20 -13.55
C ASP A 262 0.82 11.58 -13.70
N TYR A 263 0.89 10.25 -13.83
CA TYR A 263 2.10 9.55 -14.25
C TYR A 263 1.75 8.19 -14.88
N ALA A 264 2.59 7.74 -15.80
CA ALA A 264 2.57 6.40 -16.38
C ALA A 264 4.03 6.00 -16.59
N LYS A 265 4.61 5.27 -15.63
CA LYS A 265 6.06 5.07 -15.52
C LYS A 265 6.44 3.62 -15.28
N ILE A 266 7.49 3.18 -15.97
CA ILE A 266 8.12 1.88 -15.75
C ILE A 266 9.33 2.09 -14.84
N VAL A 267 9.28 1.46 -13.68
CA VAL A 267 10.30 1.63 -12.64
C VAL A 267 10.81 0.28 -12.16
N ASP A 268 12.05 0.28 -11.66
CA ASP A 268 12.59 -0.86 -10.94
C ASP A 268 11.68 -1.27 -9.78
N GLN A 269 11.38 -2.56 -9.64
CA GLN A 269 10.54 -3.04 -8.53
C GLN A 269 11.15 -2.69 -7.19
N GLU A 270 12.48 -2.64 -7.08
CA GLU A 270 13.18 -2.46 -5.81
C GLU A 270 13.29 -1.00 -5.35
N THR A 271 13.73 -0.13 -6.24
CA THR A 271 14.12 1.26 -5.97
C THR A 271 13.08 2.27 -6.45
N LEU A 272 12.11 1.85 -7.26
CA LEU A 272 11.11 2.71 -7.91
C LEU A 272 11.72 3.85 -8.73
N LEU A 273 12.96 3.67 -9.18
CA LEU A 273 13.61 4.57 -10.14
C LEU A 273 13.20 4.17 -11.56
N GLU A 274 12.94 5.19 -12.39
CA GLU A 274 12.61 5.00 -13.80
C GLU A 274 13.74 4.26 -14.53
N VAL A 275 13.35 3.34 -15.41
CA VAL A 275 14.28 2.57 -16.24
C VAL A 275 14.03 2.89 -17.71
N LYS A 276 15.07 2.78 -18.53
CA LYS A 276 14.95 2.97 -19.99
C LYS A 276 14.68 1.65 -20.73
N THR A 277 15.14 0.54 -20.16
CA THR A 277 15.07 -0.78 -20.77
C THR A 277 14.69 -1.82 -19.72
N ILE A 278 13.80 -2.75 -20.08
CA ILE A 278 13.33 -3.81 -19.18
C ILE A 278 14.30 -5.00 -19.24
N GLU A 279 15.35 -4.95 -18.42
CA GLU A 279 16.38 -6.00 -18.32
C GLU A 279 16.24 -6.86 -17.05
N PHE A 280 15.41 -6.43 -16.12
CA PHE A 280 15.16 -7.05 -14.82
C PHE A 280 13.68 -6.83 -14.43
N PRO A 281 13.19 -7.43 -13.35
CA PRO A 281 11.79 -7.24 -12.93
C PRO A 281 11.48 -5.77 -12.67
N VAL A 282 10.45 -5.25 -13.34
CA VAL A 282 9.99 -3.86 -13.23
C VAL A 282 8.52 -3.83 -12.86
N VAL A 283 8.03 -2.66 -12.48
CA VAL A 283 6.60 -2.39 -12.34
C VAL A 283 6.23 -1.21 -13.22
N PHE A 284 5.17 -1.35 -14.01
CA PHE A 284 4.55 -0.22 -14.66
C PHE A 284 3.49 0.34 -13.71
N ALA A 285 3.74 1.52 -13.14
CA ALA A 285 2.81 2.21 -12.27
C ALA A 285 2.08 3.34 -13.01
N VAL A 286 0.76 3.42 -12.82
CA VAL A 286 -0.11 4.43 -13.44
C VAL A 286 -0.94 5.15 -12.39
N ALA A 287 -0.98 6.48 -12.51
CA ALA A 287 -2.00 7.33 -11.91
C ALA A 287 -2.64 8.20 -12.99
N ALA A 288 -3.96 8.16 -13.06
CA ALA A 288 -4.73 8.97 -14.01
C ALA A 288 -6.04 9.46 -13.40
N ARG A 289 -6.57 10.55 -13.94
CA ARG A 289 -7.85 11.15 -13.52
C ARG A 289 -8.88 11.03 -14.62
N PHE A 290 -10.08 10.62 -14.23
CA PHE A 290 -11.29 10.69 -15.04
C PHE A 290 -12.29 11.55 -14.28
N GLY A 291 -12.61 12.72 -14.84
CA GLY A 291 -13.28 13.79 -14.10
C GLY A 291 -12.50 14.20 -12.85
N SER A 292 -13.15 14.13 -11.69
CA SER A 292 -12.52 14.43 -10.39
C SER A 292 -11.85 13.22 -9.72
N VAL A 293 -11.99 12.02 -10.30
CA VAL A 293 -11.58 10.78 -9.66
C VAL A 293 -10.17 10.39 -10.10
N ARG A 294 -9.23 10.37 -9.15
CA ARG A 294 -7.86 9.88 -9.35
C ARG A 294 -7.77 8.38 -9.08
N LEU A 295 -7.45 7.60 -10.11
CA LEU A 295 -7.31 6.15 -10.09
C LEU A 295 -5.83 5.76 -10.09
N LEU A 296 -5.55 4.59 -9.50
CA LEU A 296 -4.23 3.97 -9.44
C LEU A 296 -4.33 2.55 -9.97
N ASP A 297 -3.38 2.16 -10.81
CA ASP A 297 -3.22 0.80 -11.30
C ASP A 297 -1.73 0.51 -11.50
N ASN A 298 -1.35 -0.76 -11.51
CA ASN A 298 -0.01 -1.19 -11.84
C ASN A 298 0.02 -2.64 -12.33
N ILE A 299 1.12 -3.00 -13.01
CA ILE A 299 1.43 -4.37 -13.38
C ILE A 299 2.93 -4.66 -13.20
N GLU A 300 3.24 -5.79 -12.59
CA GLU A 300 4.62 -6.29 -12.49
C GLU A 300 4.99 -6.95 -13.82
N LEU A 301 6.12 -6.56 -14.40
CA LEU A 301 6.60 -7.07 -15.68
C LEU A 301 7.93 -7.80 -15.45
N GLN A 302 8.07 -8.92 -16.14
CA GLN A 302 9.33 -9.67 -16.19
C GLN A 302 10.04 -9.35 -17.50
N PRO A 303 11.39 -9.30 -17.51
CA PRO A 303 12.13 -9.17 -18.76
C PRO A 303 11.81 -10.37 -19.66
N PRO A 304 11.82 -10.19 -21.00
CA PRO A 304 11.60 -11.30 -21.91
C PRO A 304 12.64 -12.40 -21.66
N VAL A 305 12.19 -13.66 -21.64
CA VAL A 305 13.11 -14.79 -21.57
C VAL A 305 13.84 -14.89 -22.90
N LEU A 306 15.04 -14.31 -22.98
CA LEU A 306 15.90 -14.51 -24.15
C LEU A 306 16.27 -16.00 -24.21
N PRO A 307 16.17 -16.65 -25.38
CA PRO A 307 16.68 -18.01 -25.53
C PRO A 307 18.17 -17.99 -25.18
N GLN A 308 18.55 -18.76 -24.16
CA GLN A 308 19.94 -18.89 -23.74
C GLN A 308 20.78 -19.22 -24.98
N ARG A 309 21.69 -18.32 -25.37
CA ARG A 309 22.80 -18.71 -26.24
C ARG A 309 23.51 -19.84 -25.51
N LYS A 310 23.55 -21.04 -26.11
CA LYS A 310 24.40 -22.13 -25.65
C LYS A 310 25.80 -21.55 -25.44
N SER A 311 26.20 -21.37 -24.19
CA SER A 311 27.56 -20.98 -23.87
C SER A 311 28.47 -22.10 -24.34
N ALA A 312 29.47 -21.76 -25.15
CA ALA A 312 30.59 -22.65 -25.38
C ALA A 312 31.24 -22.99 -24.03
N PRO A 313 31.69 -24.23 -23.79
CA PRO A 313 32.26 -24.62 -22.50
C PRO A 313 33.50 -23.79 -22.21
N SER A 314 33.47 -22.98 -21.15
CA SER A 314 34.64 -22.25 -20.66
C SER A 314 35.55 -23.23 -19.91
N SER A 315 36.76 -23.42 -20.42
CA SER A 315 37.86 -24.08 -19.73
C SER A 315 38.68 -23.05 -18.97
N ASP A 316 38.50 -22.91 -17.66
CA ASP A 316 39.62 -22.65 -16.74
C ASP A 316 39.22 -22.86 -15.26
N PRO A 317 40.05 -23.53 -14.43
CA PRO A 317 39.76 -23.76 -13.01
C PRO A 317 40.53 -22.81 -12.07
N GLN A 318 39.93 -22.61 -10.88
CA GLN A 318 40.51 -22.07 -9.63
C GLN A 318 40.70 -20.56 -9.50
N LEU A 319 40.10 -19.97 -8.46
CA LEU A 319 40.80 -19.68 -7.19
C LEU A 319 39.75 -19.35 -6.10
N GLY A 320 39.89 -20.01 -4.95
CA GLY A 320 39.14 -19.66 -3.75
C GLY A 320 39.85 -18.58 -2.94
N GLN A 321 39.08 -17.82 -2.17
CA GLN A 321 39.50 -17.31 -0.86
C GLN A 321 38.27 -16.83 -0.09
N GLU A 322 38.14 -17.36 1.14
CA GLU A 322 37.22 -16.93 2.18
C GLU A 322 37.54 -15.50 2.61
N ILE A 323 36.51 -14.68 2.80
CA ILE A 323 36.62 -13.46 3.61
C ILE A 323 35.50 -13.46 4.65
N VAL A 324 35.95 -13.39 5.89
CA VAL A 324 35.21 -13.39 7.16
C VAL A 324 34.51 -12.04 7.36
N PHE A 325 33.27 -12.08 7.86
CA PHE A 325 32.44 -10.93 8.22
C PHE A 325 32.93 -10.24 9.50
N PHE A 326 32.74 -8.92 9.57
CA PHE A 326 32.63 -8.20 10.85
C PHE A 326 31.17 -7.93 11.18
#